data_AF-A0A448MNQ0-F1
#
_entry.id   AF-A0A448MNQ0-F1
#
_cell.length_a   1.000
_cell.length_b   1.000
_cell.length_c   1.000
_cell.angle_alpha   90.00
_cell.angle_beta   90.00
_cell.angle_gamma   90.00
#
_symmetry.space_group_name_H-M   'P 1'
#
loop_
_entity.id
_entity.type
_entity.pdbx_description
1 polymer ?
#
loop_
_entity_poly.entity_id
_entity_poly.type
_entity_poly.pdbx_seq_one_letter_code
_entity_poly.pdbx_strand_id
1 'polypeptide(L)'
;MNFDPVHAKTDALAQGKTQAEAELAAMQIISGKTPEELTALSQSHPDRYAELAEIARAFPSEFEEIEGFGEVPRGWEVKRVDEIATIIKGKSYKVVSLQNQQPH
;
A
#
# COMPACT_ATOMS: atom_id res chain seq x y z
N MET A 1 -3.35 8.93 -1.42
CA MET A 1 -2.73 7.60 -1.25
C MET A 1 -3.52 6.89 -0.17
N ASN A 2 -3.83 5.62 -0.35
CA ASN A 2 -4.57 4.86 0.65
C ASN A 2 -3.54 4.25 1.63
N PHE A 3 -3.52 4.76 2.86
CA PHE A 3 -2.76 4.21 3.99
C PHE A 3 -3.71 3.61 5.03
N ASP A 4 -4.85 3.08 4.60
CA ASP A 4 -5.92 2.59 5.47
C ASP A 4 -5.44 1.58 6.54
N PRO A 5 -4.46 0.67 6.27
CA PRO A 5 -3.93 -0.19 7.33
C PRO A 5 -3.21 0.56 8.45
N VAL A 6 -2.52 1.66 8.13
CA VAL A 6 -1.83 2.52 9.10
C VAL A 6 -2.86 3.34 9.86
N HIS A 7 -3.85 3.93 9.18
CA HIS A 7 -4.97 4.62 9.84
C HIS A 7 -5.73 3.71 10.80
N ALA A 8 -6.07 2.49 10.38
CA ALA A 8 -6.78 1.52 11.22
C ALA A 8 -5.99 1.18 12.50
N LYS A 9 -4.66 1.09 12.41
CA LYS A 9 -3.79 0.90 13.57
C LYS A 9 -3.78 2.12 14.48
N THR A 10 -3.53 3.30 13.92
CA THR A 10 -3.49 4.57 14.67
C THR A 10 -4.80 4.82 15.41
N ASP A 11 -5.94 4.60 14.74
CA ASP A 11 -7.27 4.76 15.32
C ASP A 11 -7.55 3.76 16.44
N ALA A 12 -7.14 2.50 16.25
CA ALA A 12 -7.29 1.47 17.28
C ALA A 12 -6.48 1.83 18.54
N LEU A 13 -5.23 2.26 18.37
CA LEU A 13 -4.37 2.69 19.48
C LEU A 13 -4.91 3.96 20.15
N ALA A 14 -5.43 4.92 19.39
CA ALA A 14 -6.06 6.13 19.91
C ALA A 14 -7.33 5.82 20.74
N GLN A 15 -8.02 4.72 20.43
CA GLN A 15 -9.14 4.19 21.22
C GLN A 15 -8.69 3.43 22.48
N GLY A 16 -7.38 3.34 22.74
CA GLY A 16 -6.83 2.61 23.89
C GLY A 16 -6.76 1.10 23.71
N LYS A 17 -6.88 0.60 22.47
CA LYS A 17 -6.73 -0.84 22.16
C LYS A 17 -5.26 -1.26 22.21
N THR A 18 -5.05 -2.56 22.32
CA THR A 18 -3.72 -3.17 22.30
C THR A 18 -3.09 -3.18 20.90
N GLN A 19 -1.77 -3.36 20.84
CA GLN A 19 -1.05 -3.52 19.57
C GLN A 19 -1.61 -4.67 18.72
N ALA A 20 -1.97 -5.80 19.36
CA ALA A 20 -2.56 -6.94 18.67
C ALA A 20 -3.93 -6.61 18.07
N GLU A 21 -4.75 -5.81 18.75
CA GLU A 21 -6.05 -5.35 18.22
C GLU A 21 -5.89 -4.33 17.09
N ALA A 22 -4.86 -3.47 17.17
CA ALA A 22 -4.49 -2.59 16.07
C ALA A 22 -4.02 -3.37 14.83
N GLU A 23 -3.22 -4.41 15.02
CA GLU A 23 -2.81 -5.33 13.95
C GLU A 23 -4.03 -6.06 13.35
N LEU A 24 -4.97 -6.53 14.17
CA LEU A 24 -6.24 -7.11 13.69
C LEU A 24 -7.06 -6.12 12.86
N ALA A 25 -7.08 -4.83 13.22
CA ALA A 25 -7.73 -3.80 12.42
C ALA A 25 -7.06 -3.65 11.05
N ALA A 26 -5.72 -3.62 11.00
CA ALA A 26 -4.99 -3.65 9.74
C ALA A 26 -5.24 -4.93 8.92
N MET A 27 -5.29 -6.10 9.55
CA MET A 27 -5.59 -7.37 8.86
C MET A 27 -6.94 -7.33 8.15
N GLN A 28 -7.97 -6.74 8.76
CA GLN A 28 -9.29 -6.57 8.15
C GLN A 28 -9.20 -5.69 6.89
N ILE A 29 -8.49 -4.57 6.96
CA ILE A 29 -8.31 -3.65 5.82
C ILE A 29 -7.50 -4.31 4.70
N ILE A 30 -6.39 -4.98 5.02
CA ILE A 30 -5.50 -5.61 4.03
C ILE A 30 -6.21 -6.75 3.30
N SER A 31 -6.94 -7.59 4.03
CA SER A 31 -7.61 -8.77 3.46
C SER A 31 -9.01 -8.50 2.93
N GLY A 32 -9.61 -7.35 3.28
CA GLY A 32 -11.01 -7.03 3.01
C GLY A 32 -11.99 -7.94 3.76
N LYS A 33 -11.55 -8.57 4.87
CA LYS A 33 -12.32 -9.57 5.62
C LYS A 33 -12.93 -8.98 6.89
N THR A 34 -14.09 -9.51 7.28
CA THR A 34 -14.67 -9.22 8.60
C THR A 34 -13.92 -9.96 9.72
N PRO A 35 -14.09 -9.57 11.00
CA PRO A 35 -13.52 -10.29 12.14
C PRO A 35 -13.90 -11.77 12.18
N GLU A 36 -15.13 -12.10 11.78
CA GLU A 36 -15.64 -13.47 11.75
C GLU A 36 -14.92 -14.30 10.69
N GLU A 37 -14.71 -13.73 9.50
CA GLU A 37 -13.95 -14.38 8.43
C GLU A 37 -12.47 -14.55 8.79
N LEU A 38 -11.87 -13.59 9.50
CA LEU A 38 -10.50 -13.72 10.00
C LEU A 38 -10.39 -14.83 11.07
N THR A 39 -11.39 -14.95 11.93
CA THR A 39 -11.46 -16.04 12.92
C THR A 39 -11.62 -17.39 12.23
N ALA A 40 -12.45 -17.48 11.19
CA ALA A 40 -12.58 -18.68 10.38
C ALA A 40 -11.28 -18.99 9.62
N LEU A 41 -10.56 -17.97 9.13
CA LEU A 41 -9.29 -18.12 8.44
C LEU A 41 -8.20 -18.65 9.39
N SER A 42 -8.14 -18.16 10.63
CA SER A 42 -7.16 -18.64 11.61
C SER A 42 -7.34 -20.13 11.94
N GLN A 43 -8.59 -20.62 11.90
CA GLN A 43 -8.93 -22.02 12.15
C GLN A 43 -8.71 -22.93 10.93
N SER A 44 -9.10 -22.46 9.73
CA SER A 44 -9.04 -23.27 8.50
C SER A 44 -7.68 -23.24 7.81
N HIS A 45 -6.98 -22.10 7.88
CA HIS A 45 -5.72 -21.85 7.18
C HIS A 45 -4.78 -20.99 8.05
N PRO A 46 -4.23 -21.56 9.15
CA PRO A 46 -3.39 -20.81 10.08
C PRO A 46 -2.16 -20.18 9.43
N ASP A 47 -1.56 -20.82 8.42
CA ASP A 47 -0.40 -20.27 7.71
C ASP A 47 -0.73 -18.97 6.96
N ARG A 48 -1.90 -18.92 6.31
CA ARG A 48 -2.37 -17.71 5.61
C ARG A 48 -2.73 -16.59 6.57
N TYR A 49 -3.28 -16.96 7.72
CA TYR A 49 -3.55 -16.00 8.79
C TYR A 49 -2.24 -15.43 9.34
N ALA A 50 -1.23 -16.27 9.57
CA ALA A 50 0.09 -15.84 10.03
C ALA A 50 0.78 -14.91 9.02
N GLU A 51 0.74 -15.22 7.73
CA GLU A 51 1.24 -14.32 6.67
C GLU A 51 0.52 -12.97 6.71
N LEU A 52 -0.81 -12.96 6.82
CA LEU A 52 -1.58 -11.72 6.92
C LEU A 52 -1.23 -10.91 8.18
N ALA A 53 -1.00 -11.59 9.30
CA ALA A 53 -0.58 -10.96 10.55
C ALA A 53 0.83 -10.36 10.42
N GLU A 54 1.76 -11.03 9.76
CA GLU A 54 3.10 -10.52 9.48
C GLU A 54 3.06 -9.29 8.57
N ILE A 55 2.24 -9.31 7.51
CA ILE A 55 2.01 -8.16 6.64
C ILE A 55 1.40 -7.01 7.44
N ALA A 56 0.37 -7.29 8.25
CA ALA A 56 -0.22 -6.28 9.13
C ALA A 56 0.83 -5.68 10.06
N ARG A 57 1.67 -6.50 10.71
CA ARG A 57 2.76 -6.07 11.59
C ARG A 57 3.81 -5.20 10.90
N ALA A 58 4.08 -5.44 9.62
CA ALA A 58 5.01 -4.64 8.83
C ALA A 58 4.52 -3.20 8.57
N PHE A 59 3.21 -2.93 8.65
CA PHE A 59 2.68 -1.57 8.59
C PHE A 59 2.98 -0.81 9.89
N PRO A 60 3.51 0.42 9.82
CA PRO A 60 3.66 1.30 10.98
C PRO A 60 2.32 1.57 11.67
N SER A 61 2.37 2.01 12.92
CA SER A 61 1.18 2.41 13.70
C SER A 61 1.09 3.91 13.93
N GLU A 62 1.92 4.67 13.22
CA GLU A 62 2.07 6.12 13.36
C GLU A 62 2.36 6.74 12.00
N PHE A 63 2.02 8.01 11.87
CA PHE A 63 2.39 8.86 10.74
C PHE A 63 3.47 9.86 11.15
N GLU A 64 4.26 10.31 10.19
CA GLU A 64 5.18 11.43 10.29
C GLU A 64 4.82 12.46 9.20
N GLU A 65 4.91 13.74 9.54
CA GLU A 65 4.68 14.81 8.57
C GLU A 65 5.99 15.12 7.84
N ILE A 66 6.01 14.93 6.52
CA ILE A 66 7.16 15.28 5.67
C ILE A 66 6.78 16.47 4.80
N GLU A 67 7.61 17.52 4.83
CA GLU A 67 7.44 18.72 4.01
C GLU A 67 7.28 18.37 2.52
N GLY A 68 6.20 18.85 1.92
CA GLY A 68 5.87 18.60 0.51
C GLY A 68 5.21 17.25 0.21
N PHE A 69 5.12 16.35 1.18
CA PHE A 69 4.50 15.02 1.04
C PHE A 69 3.32 14.77 2.00
N GLY A 70 3.20 15.58 3.06
CA GLY A 70 2.13 15.47 4.05
C GLY A 70 2.37 14.31 5.02
N GLU A 71 1.30 13.71 5.51
CA GLU A 71 1.38 12.54 6.40
C GLU A 71 1.82 11.30 5.62
N VAL A 72 2.96 10.73 6.04
CA VAL A 72 3.46 9.45 5.54
C VAL A 72 3.64 8.48 6.70
N PRO A 73 3.48 7.16 6.49
CA PRO A 73 3.70 6.19 7.55
C PRO A 73 5.12 6.30 8.12
N ARG A 74 5.23 6.28 9.44
CA ARG A 74 6.51 6.49 10.14
C ARG A 74 7.58 5.51 9.66
N GLY A 75 8.75 6.03 9.33
CA GLY A 75 9.89 5.23 8.86
C GLY A 75 9.81 4.78 7.40
N TRP A 76 8.82 5.23 6.62
CA TRP A 76 8.80 5.03 5.17
C TRP A 76 9.62 6.13 4.49
N GLU A 77 10.50 5.74 3.57
CA GLU A 77 11.35 6.69 2.87
C GLU A 77 10.66 7.23 1.62
N VAL A 78 10.68 8.56 1.47
CA VAL A 78 10.21 9.23 0.27
C VAL A 78 11.41 9.51 -0.63
N LYS A 79 11.45 8.85 -1.79
CA LYS A 79 12.47 9.05 -2.82
C LYS A 79 11.86 9.39 -4.17
N ARG A 80 12.59 10.11 -5.00
CA ARG A 80 12.22 10.31 -6.39
C ARG A 80 12.54 9.06 -7.20
N VAL A 81 11.73 8.79 -8.22
CA VAL A 81 11.88 7.58 -9.07
C VAL A 81 13.24 7.53 -9.76
N ASP A 82 13.81 8.69 -10.14
CA ASP A 82 15.14 8.78 -10.76
C ASP A 82 16.30 8.43 -9.81
N GLU A 83 16.07 8.42 -8.49
CA GLU A 83 17.05 8.00 -7.48
C GLU A 83 17.07 6.48 -7.27
N ILE A 84 15.95 5.79 -7.55
CA ILE A 84 15.78 4.35 -7.29
C ILE A 84 15.70 3.49 -8.54
N ALA A 85 15.54 4.11 -9.72
CA ALA A 85 15.39 3.38 -10.98
C ALA A 85 16.03 4.12 -12.16
N THR A 86 16.71 3.38 -13.03
CA THR A 86 17.17 3.90 -14.32
C THR A 86 16.00 3.93 -15.31
N ILE A 87 15.57 5.13 -15.71
CA ILE A 87 14.53 5.30 -16.71
C ILE A 87 15.10 4.95 -18.09
N ILE A 88 14.74 3.78 -18.63
CA ILE A 88 15.03 3.43 -20.01
C ILE A 88 13.98 4.11 -20.91
N LYS A 89 14.41 5.13 -21.66
CA LYS A 89 13.56 5.88 -22.59
C LYS A 89 13.00 4.93 -23.66
N GLY A 90 11.69 4.68 -23.64
CA GLY A 90 11.01 3.92 -24.70
C GLY A 90 11.23 4.57 -26.06
N LYS A 91 11.43 3.76 -27.10
CA LYS A 91 11.65 4.23 -28.48
C LYS A 91 10.50 5.15 -28.89
N SER A 92 10.78 6.42 -29.14
CA SER A 92 9.81 7.34 -29.75
C SER A 92 9.55 6.87 -31.17
N TYR A 93 8.38 6.32 -31.44
CA TYR A 93 7.94 6.11 -32.81
C TYR A 93 7.74 7.49 -33.44
N LYS A 94 8.58 7.83 -34.43
CA LYS A 94 8.29 8.97 -35.28
C LYS A 94 7.00 8.64 -36.03
N VAL A 95 5.95 9.42 -35.79
CA VAL A 95 4.80 9.50 -36.70
C VAL A 95 5.37 9.94 -38.06
N VAL A 96 5.50 9.00 -38.99
CA VAL A 96 5.67 9.34 -40.40
C VAL A 96 4.33 9.94 -40.81
N SER A 97 4.30 11.26 -40.96
CA SER A 97 3.22 11.94 -41.65
C SER A 97 3.11 11.36 -43.06
N LEU A 98 2.05 10.58 -43.31
CA LEU A 98 1.66 10.15 -44.65
C LEU A 98 1.19 11.40 -45.42
N GLN A 99 2.12 12.02 -46.13
CA GLN A 99 1.81 12.98 -47.18
C GLN A 99 2.15 12.36 -48.53
N ASN A 100 1.17 12.46 -49.43
CA ASN A 100 1.18 12.22 -50.88
C ASN A 100 0.91 10.77 -51.30
N GLN A 101 -0.05 10.46 -52.20
CA GLN A 101 -0.40 11.17 -53.44
C GLN A 101 -1.84 10.81 -53.90
N GLN A 102 -2.63 11.79 -54.39
CA GLN A 102 -3.81 11.55 -55.23
C GLN A 102 -3.35 11.16 -56.66
N PRO A 103 -3.94 10.15 -57.31
CA PRO A 103 -3.84 10.01 -58.76
C PRO A 103 -4.96 10.79 -59.48
N HIS A 104 -4.58 11.33 -60.64
CA HIS A 104 -5.38 12.11 -61.59
C HIS A 104 -6.58 11.37 -62.16
#